data_AF-A0A9W9M963-F1
#
_entry.id   AF-A0A9W9M963-F1
#
_cell.length_a   1.000
_cell.length_b   1.000
_cell.length_c   1.000
_cell.angle_alpha   90.00
_cell.angle_beta   90.00
_cell.angle_gamma   90.00
#
_symmetry.space_group_name_H-M   'P 1'
#
loop_
_entity.id
_entity.type
_entity.pdbx_description
1 polymer ?
#
loop_
_entity_poly.entity_id
_entity_poly.type
_entity_poly.pdbx_seq_one_letter_code
_entity_poly.pdbx_strand_id
1 'polypeptide(L)'
;MGDAAFLPEHVLVIFYPSMPTELKDVVRTKFPDAEVTIHDAQPGVPVPSEVYQRATILATFVDLPDLKDSKNLKLIHTFSAGVDHLLQNPILLETNIPITTSSGIHGPPIAEWTVMNWLVSSRKYVKGYEAQKSHLWDKTAYAPGLHDQVGKKVGILGYGSIGRQIARVSQALGMTVHAYTATPRPTPESRHDTGYIVPGTGDPDGSIPVSWHHGTGREAIRSFLSTGLDHLVVSLPLTPQTTRLLGAEEFAILSDQSHHHTSKPYVTNISRGKVIDQKALVDALNSGVLGGAALDVTDPEPLPKDDPLWDAPNVQISPHVSALGVEYFPRSLDILVVNLGRIAQGEPLINSYTRGKGY
;
A
#
# COMPACT_ATOMS: atom_id res chain seq x y z
N MET A 1 -20.02 12.46 -45.00
CA MET A 1 -18.69 12.23 -44.40
C MET A 1 -18.89 11.09 -43.43
N GLY A 2 -18.17 9.99 -43.65
CA GLY A 2 -18.47 8.70 -43.02
C GLY A 2 -18.32 8.75 -41.51
N ASP A 3 -19.36 8.31 -40.81
CA ASP A 3 -19.25 7.86 -39.44
C ASP A 3 -18.22 6.74 -39.41
N ALA A 4 -17.01 7.04 -38.95
CA ALA A 4 -16.07 6.01 -38.56
C ALA A 4 -16.75 5.24 -37.43
N ALA A 5 -17.22 4.03 -37.73
CA ALA A 5 -17.74 3.14 -36.72
C ALA A 5 -16.66 3.03 -35.62
N PHE A 6 -16.97 3.53 -34.43
CA PHE A 6 -16.17 3.24 -33.24
C PHE A 6 -16.12 1.71 -33.15
N LEU A 7 -14.97 1.11 -33.46
CA LEU A 7 -14.76 -0.28 -33.11
C LEU A 7 -14.90 -0.35 -31.59
N PRO A 8 -15.80 -1.19 -31.06
CA PRO A 8 -15.91 -1.36 -29.62
C PRO A 8 -14.53 -1.74 -29.08
N GLU A 9 -14.12 -1.12 -27.98
CA GLU A 9 -12.85 -1.48 -27.35
C GLU A 9 -12.87 -2.98 -27.02
N HIS A 10 -11.75 -3.65 -27.21
CA HIS A 10 -11.58 -5.05 -26.83
C HIS A 10 -10.74 -5.11 -25.57
N VAL A 11 -11.40 -5.42 -24.46
CA VAL A 11 -10.80 -5.55 -23.12
C VAL A 11 -10.34 -6.99 -22.94
N LEU A 12 -9.02 -7.18 -22.93
CA LEU A 12 -8.38 -8.43 -22.55
C LEU A 12 -8.02 -8.38 -21.07
N VAL A 13 -8.58 -9.31 -20.30
CA VAL A 13 -8.19 -9.55 -18.91
C VAL A 13 -7.39 -10.84 -18.83
N ILE A 14 -6.13 -10.73 -18.40
CA ILE A 14 -5.28 -11.88 -18.11
C ILE A 14 -5.27 -12.10 -16.60
N PHE A 15 -5.61 -13.31 -16.18
CA PHE A 15 -5.78 -13.65 -14.76
C PHE A 15 -5.11 -14.97 -14.43
N TYR A 16 -4.50 -15.09 -13.25
CA TYR A 16 -3.84 -16.31 -12.78
C TYR A 16 -4.37 -16.73 -11.40
N PRO A 17 -4.61 -18.03 -11.12
CA PRO A 17 -4.57 -19.17 -12.06
C PRO A 17 -5.88 -19.35 -12.85
N SER A 18 -7.01 -18.94 -12.30
CA SER A 18 -8.28 -18.87 -13.01
C SER A 18 -9.19 -17.86 -12.33
N MET A 19 -9.86 -17.04 -13.14
CA MET A 19 -10.78 -16.05 -12.63
C MET A 19 -12.09 -16.72 -12.17
N PRO A 20 -12.53 -16.53 -10.90
CA PRO A 20 -13.81 -17.04 -10.41
C PRO A 20 -14.99 -16.54 -11.24
N THR A 21 -16.06 -17.32 -11.34
CA THR A 21 -17.26 -16.99 -12.15
C THR A 21 -17.85 -15.64 -11.75
N GLU A 22 -17.94 -15.37 -10.45
CA GLU A 22 -18.48 -14.12 -9.91
C GLU A 22 -17.66 -12.92 -10.39
N LEU A 23 -16.33 -13.07 -10.50
CA LEU A 23 -15.46 -12.02 -10.99
C LEU A 23 -15.56 -11.86 -12.52
N LYS A 24 -15.76 -12.95 -13.26
CA LYS A 24 -16.05 -12.89 -14.72
C LYS A 24 -17.31 -12.08 -15.00
N ASP A 25 -18.34 -12.24 -14.17
CA ASP A 25 -19.60 -11.48 -14.29
C ASP A 25 -19.42 -10.00 -13.90
N VAL A 26 -18.58 -9.71 -12.90
CA VAL A 26 -18.18 -8.33 -12.57
C VAL A 26 -17.48 -7.67 -13.76
N VAL A 27 -16.54 -8.34 -14.43
CA VAL A 27 -15.87 -7.80 -15.62
C VAL A 27 -16.90 -7.46 -16.70
N ARG A 28 -17.78 -8.41 -17.06
CA ARG A 28 -18.81 -8.19 -18.09
C ARG A 28 -19.76 -7.06 -17.73
N THR A 29 -20.12 -6.92 -16.46
CA THR A 29 -21.01 -5.86 -15.98
C THR A 29 -20.35 -4.47 -16.06
N LYS A 30 -19.04 -4.39 -15.82
CA LYS A 30 -18.28 -3.13 -15.87
C LYS A 30 -17.96 -2.66 -17.29
N PHE A 31 -17.92 -3.58 -18.25
CA PHE A 31 -17.62 -3.26 -19.66
C PHE A 31 -18.74 -3.78 -20.59
N PRO A 32 -19.99 -3.30 -20.43
CA PRO A 32 -21.13 -3.84 -21.18
C PRO A 32 -21.07 -3.55 -22.69
N ASP A 33 -20.39 -2.47 -23.07
CA ASP A 33 -20.27 -2.02 -24.47
C ASP A 33 -18.94 -2.48 -25.12
N ALA A 34 -18.08 -3.17 -24.38
CA ALA A 34 -16.80 -3.68 -24.87
C ALA A 34 -16.91 -5.14 -25.26
N GLU A 35 -16.12 -5.56 -26.25
CA GLU A 35 -15.79 -6.97 -26.39
C GLU A 35 -14.87 -7.35 -25.22
N VAL A 36 -15.15 -8.45 -24.52
CA VAL A 36 -14.36 -8.90 -23.36
C VAL A 36 -13.80 -10.29 -23.61
N THR A 37 -12.48 -10.42 -23.56
CA THR A 37 -11.79 -11.72 -23.48
C THR A 37 -11.17 -11.86 -22.10
N ILE A 38 -11.49 -12.96 -21.40
CA ILE A 38 -10.84 -13.33 -20.14
C ILE A 38 -9.97 -14.55 -20.42
N HIS A 39 -8.67 -14.40 -20.22
CA HIS A 39 -7.69 -15.46 -20.42
C HIS A 39 -7.12 -15.89 -19.06
N ASP A 40 -7.38 -17.15 -18.70
CA ASP A 40 -6.82 -17.77 -17.51
C ASP A 40 -5.38 -18.23 -17.83
N ALA A 41 -4.39 -17.51 -17.33
CA ALA A 41 -2.97 -17.78 -17.53
C ALA A 41 -2.51 -19.00 -16.75
N GLN A 42 -1.46 -19.66 -17.24
CA GLN A 42 -0.81 -20.78 -16.55
C GLN A 42 0.69 -20.53 -16.39
N PRO A 43 1.33 -21.03 -15.33
CA PRO A 43 2.75 -20.78 -15.09
C PRO A 43 3.58 -21.38 -16.22
N GLY A 44 4.44 -20.57 -16.83
CA GLY A 44 5.33 -21.01 -17.90
C GLY A 44 4.64 -21.27 -19.25
N VAL A 45 3.35 -21.00 -19.38
CA VAL A 45 2.63 -21.08 -20.66
C VAL A 45 2.39 -19.66 -21.18
N PRO A 46 2.98 -19.26 -22.32
CA PRO A 46 2.78 -17.93 -22.86
C PRO A 46 1.35 -17.75 -23.35
N VAL A 47 0.80 -16.54 -23.14
CA VAL A 47 -0.49 -16.16 -23.72
C VAL A 47 -0.35 -16.06 -25.24
N PRO A 48 -1.24 -16.69 -26.04
CA PRO A 48 -1.11 -16.71 -27.49
C PRO A 48 -1.10 -15.30 -28.11
N SER A 49 -0.23 -15.08 -29.10
CA SER A 49 -0.06 -13.77 -29.77
C SER A 49 -1.38 -13.23 -30.33
N GLU A 50 -2.25 -14.07 -30.90
CA GLU A 50 -3.54 -13.65 -31.46
C GLU A 50 -4.49 -13.05 -30.41
N VAL A 51 -4.35 -13.44 -29.14
CA VAL A 51 -5.15 -12.89 -28.04
C VAL A 51 -4.75 -11.44 -27.77
N TYR A 52 -3.44 -11.17 -27.74
CA TYR A 52 -2.92 -9.81 -27.58
C TYR A 52 -3.17 -8.93 -28.81
N GLN A 53 -2.97 -9.45 -30.02
CA GLN A 53 -3.12 -8.69 -31.26
C GLN A 53 -4.54 -8.16 -31.45
N ARG A 54 -5.57 -8.82 -30.89
CA ARG A 54 -6.94 -8.33 -30.93
C ARG A 54 -7.24 -7.28 -29.86
N ALA A 55 -6.48 -7.22 -28.77
CA ALA A 55 -6.79 -6.37 -27.64
C ALA A 55 -6.47 -4.90 -27.94
N THR A 56 -7.36 -4.00 -27.50
CA THR A 56 -7.06 -2.55 -27.45
C THR A 56 -6.78 -2.11 -26.01
N ILE A 57 -7.32 -2.81 -25.02
CA ILE A 57 -7.11 -2.57 -23.61
C ILE A 57 -6.63 -3.89 -22.97
N LEU A 58 -5.52 -3.84 -22.23
CA LEU A 58 -4.99 -4.98 -21.49
C LEU A 58 -5.09 -4.73 -19.99
N ALA A 59 -5.70 -5.65 -19.22
CA ALA A 59 -5.67 -5.67 -17.76
C ALA A 59 -4.97 -6.94 -17.27
N THR A 60 -3.88 -6.82 -16.50
CA THR A 60 -3.01 -7.95 -16.13
C THR A 60 -2.22 -7.69 -14.85
N PHE A 61 -1.63 -8.72 -14.23
CA PHE A 61 -0.62 -8.54 -13.17
C PHE A 61 0.80 -8.42 -13.73
N VAL A 62 1.20 -9.36 -14.59
CA VAL A 62 2.59 -9.51 -15.00
C VAL A 62 2.77 -9.79 -16.50
N ASP A 63 1.77 -10.39 -17.15
CA ASP A 63 1.89 -10.87 -18.53
C ASP A 63 1.68 -9.73 -19.53
N LEU A 64 2.78 -9.18 -20.03
CA LEU A 64 2.81 -8.19 -21.10
C LEU A 64 3.17 -8.84 -22.44
N PRO A 65 2.60 -8.37 -23.57
CA PRO A 65 2.89 -8.92 -24.89
C PRO A 65 4.30 -8.60 -25.38
N ASP A 66 4.75 -9.36 -26.37
CA ASP A 66 5.85 -8.95 -27.24
C ASP A 66 5.49 -7.65 -28.00
N LEU A 67 6.49 -6.82 -28.32
CA LEU A 67 6.32 -5.56 -29.05
C LEU A 67 5.55 -5.69 -30.38
N LYS A 68 5.74 -6.82 -31.08
CA LYS A 68 5.07 -7.10 -32.36
C LYS A 68 3.55 -7.29 -32.19
N ASP A 69 3.12 -7.73 -31.00
CA ASP A 69 1.74 -8.11 -30.68
C ASP A 69 0.99 -6.97 -29.97
N SER A 70 1.67 -5.90 -29.57
CA SER A 70 1.09 -4.77 -28.83
C SER A 70 0.56 -3.62 -29.70
N LYS A 71 0.52 -3.78 -31.04
CA LYS A 71 0.27 -2.68 -31.99
C LYS A 71 -1.09 -2.01 -31.84
N ASN A 72 -2.08 -2.74 -31.36
CA ASN A 72 -3.45 -2.26 -31.19
C ASN A 72 -3.73 -1.75 -29.76
N LEU A 73 -2.81 -1.95 -28.82
CA LEU A 73 -2.98 -1.55 -27.43
C LEU A 73 -2.95 -0.02 -27.29
N LYS A 74 -4.01 0.52 -26.71
CA LYS A 74 -4.20 1.92 -26.32
C LYS A 74 -3.92 2.16 -24.83
N LEU A 75 -4.09 1.12 -24.01
CA LEU A 75 -3.89 1.18 -22.56
C LEU A 75 -3.51 -0.19 -22.01
N ILE A 76 -2.58 -0.19 -21.06
CA ILE A 76 -2.30 -1.32 -20.18
C ILE A 76 -2.64 -0.90 -18.75
N HIS A 77 -3.42 -1.72 -18.05
CA HIS A 77 -3.76 -1.54 -16.66
C HIS A 77 -3.17 -2.70 -15.85
N THR A 78 -2.29 -2.39 -14.91
CA THR A 78 -1.71 -3.39 -14.03
C THR A 78 -2.57 -3.50 -12.78
N PHE A 79 -2.98 -4.72 -12.41
CA PHE A 79 -3.75 -4.96 -11.18
C PHE A 79 -2.96 -4.64 -9.90
N SER A 80 -1.63 -4.49 -9.98
CA SER A 80 -0.76 -4.10 -8.87
C SER A 80 -0.75 -2.59 -8.63
N ALA A 81 -0.40 -2.17 -7.40
CA ALA A 81 -0.18 -0.75 -7.08
C ALA A 81 1.10 -0.16 -7.69
N GLY A 82 2.15 -0.99 -7.85
CA GLY A 82 3.43 -0.62 -8.43
C GLY A 82 3.79 -1.47 -9.64
N VAL A 83 4.81 -1.04 -10.39
CA VAL A 83 5.26 -1.69 -11.63
C VAL A 83 6.73 -2.13 -11.56
N ASP A 84 7.29 -2.25 -10.34
CA ASP A 84 8.69 -2.61 -10.10
C ASP A 84 9.13 -3.86 -10.88
N HIS A 85 8.26 -4.86 -10.97
CA HIS A 85 8.48 -6.13 -11.66
C HIS A 85 8.43 -6.02 -13.19
N LEU A 86 7.96 -4.91 -13.75
CA LEU A 86 7.82 -4.67 -15.19
C LEU A 86 8.86 -3.70 -15.74
N LEU A 87 9.69 -3.08 -14.89
CA LEU A 87 10.59 -1.99 -15.30
C LEU A 87 11.57 -2.36 -16.42
N GLN A 88 11.90 -3.64 -16.57
CA GLN A 88 12.79 -4.16 -17.62
C GLN A 88 12.04 -4.71 -18.84
N ASN A 89 10.72 -4.67 -18.85
CA ASN A 89 9.93 -5.20 -19.95
C ASN A 89 10.02 -4.28 -21.18
N PRO A 90 10.24 -4.82 -22.40
CA PRO A 90 10.32 -4.03 -23.64
C PRO A 90 9.13 -3.09 -23.86
N ILE A 91 7.92 -3.46 -23.43
CA ILE A 91 6.74 -2.58 -23.53
C ILE A 91 6.95 -1.27 -22.76
N LEU A 92 7.56 -1.32 -21.57
CA LEU A 92 7.84 -0.12 -20.79
C LEU A 92 8.99 0.71 -21.40
N LEU A 93 9.99 0.03 -21.96
CA LEU A 93 11.23 0.64 -22.45
C LEU A 93 11.11 1.22 -23.86
N GLU A 94 10.36 0.57 -24.75
CA GLU A 94 10.41 0.80 -26.20
C GLU A 94 9.08 1.32 -26.78
N THR A 95 8.02 1.41 -25.97
CA THR A 95 6.72 1.91 -26.42
C THR A 95 6.25 3.13 -25.64
N ASN A 96 5.34 3.89 -26.24
CA ASN A 96 4.61 4.98 -25.61
C ASN A 96 3.21 4.57 -25.13
N ILE A 97 2.91 3.26 -25.08
CA ILE A 97 1.61 2.77 -24.63
C ILE A 97 1.42 3.25 -23.17
N PRO A 98 0.32 3.94 -22.85
CA PRO A 98 -0.01 4.33 -21.49
C PRO A 98 -0.14 3.11 -20.58
N ILE A 99 0.42 3.21 -19.37
CA ILE A 99 0.31 2.17 -18.34
C ILE A 99 -0.28 2.81 -17.10
N THR A 100 -1.30 2.19 -16.54
CA THR A 100 -1.94 2.65 -15.29
C THR A 100 -1.89 1.55 -14.25
N THR A 101 -1.90 1.94 -12.97
CA THR A 101 -1.84 0.99 -11.84
C THR A 101 -3.09 1.05 -10.98
N SER A 102 -3.23 0.07 -10.08
CA SER A 102 -4.31 0.00 -9.10
C SER A 102 -4.00 0.78 -7.81
N SER A 103 -3.09 1.75 -7.87
CA SER A 103 -2.83 2.64 -6.74
C SER A 103 -4.14 3.27 -6.24
N GLY A 104 -4.34 3.33 -4.91
CA GLY A 104 -5.57 3.87 -4.32
C GLY A 104 -6.58 2.86 -3.80
N ILE A 105 -6.63 1.63 -4.33
CA ILE A 105 -7.65 0.64 -3.89
C ILE A 105 -7.34 -0.01 -2.54
N HIS A 106 -6.08 0.12 -2.09
CA HIS A 106 -5.50 -0.66 -1.01
C HIS A 106 -5.71 -0.01 0.37
N GLY A 107 -6.15 1.26 0.40
CA GLY A 107 -6.28 2.03 1.64
C GLY A 107 -7.12 1.34 2.72
N PRO A 108 -8.35 0.86 2.42
CA PRO A 108 -9.21 0.24 3.43
C PRO A 108 -8.61 -1.00 4.12
N PRO A 109 -8.24 -2.09 3.40
CA PRO A 109 -7.74 -3.29 4.06
C PRO A 109 -6.40 -3.05 4.80
N ILE A 110 -5.52 -2.19 4.26
CA ILE A 110 -4.26 -1.88 4.94
C ILE A 110 -4.50 -1.06 6.21
N ALA A 111 -5.47 -0.15 6.22
CA ALA A 111 -5.80 0.60 7.43
C ALA A 111 -6.43 -0.29 8.50
N GLU A 112 -7.30 -1.22 8.11
CA GLU A 112 -7.83 -2.24 9.01
C GLU A 112 -6.70 -3.06 9.63
N TRP A 113 -5.79 -3.59 8.80
CA TRP A 113 -4.64 -4.35 9.27
C TRP A 113 -3.72 -3.55 10.19
N THR A 114 -3.42 -2.29 9.82
CA THR A 114 -2.54 -1.40 10.59
C THR A 114 -3.12 -1.11 11.97
N VAL A 115 -4.39 -0.69 12.01
CA VAL A 115 -5.08 -0.32 13.25
C VAL A 115 -5.37 -1.54 14.10
N MET A 116 -5.71 -2.69 13.49
CA MET A 116 -5.86 -3.95 14.20
C MET A 116 -4.58 -4.31 14.97
N ASN A 117 -3.42 -4.33 14.32
CA ASN A 117 -2.17 -4.71 14.98
C ASN A 117 -1.74 -3.68 16.05
N TRP A 118 -1.95 -2.40 15.79
CA TRP A 118 -1.79 -1.36 16.81
C TRP A 118 -2.68 -1.61 18.04
N LEU A 119 -3.95 -1.99 17.85
CA LEU A 119 -4.87 -2.30 18.95
C LEU A 119 -4.49 -3.62 19.65
N VAL A 120 -4.06 -4.65 18.91
CA VAL A 120 -3.56 -5.91 19.47
C VAL A 120 -2.41 -5.63 20.45
N SER A 121 -1.45 -4.80 20.04
CA SER A 121 -0.32 -4.38 20.87
C SER A 121 -0.77 -3.49 22.04
N SER A 122 -1.39 -2.34 21.75
CA SER A 122 -1.73 -1.33 22.77
C SER A 122 -2.78 -1.80 23.78
N ARG A 123 -3.61 -2.78 23.43
CA ARG A 123 -4.60 -3.41 24.34
C ARG A 123 -4.12 -4.71 24.95
N LYS A 124 -2.86 -5.12 24.70
CA LYS A 124 -2.25 -6.36 25.21
C LYS A 124 -3.11 -7.60 24.89
N TYR A 125 -3.69 -7.65 23.70
CA TYR A 125 -4.64 -8.69 23.31
C TYR A 125 -4.01 -10.09 23.38
N VAL A 126 -2.80 -10.26 22.85
CA VAL A 126 -2.07 -11.55 22.85
C VAL A 126 -1.94 -12.10 24.26
N LYS A 127 -1.60 -11.24 25.24
CA LYS A 127 -1.53 -11.63 26.65
C LYS A 127 -2.88 -12.15 27.15
N GLY A 128 -3.98 -11.47 26.79
CA GLY A 128 -5.35 -11.90 27.09
C GLY A 128 -5.69 -13.25 26.51
N TYR A 129 -5.32 -13.46 25.26
CA TYR A 129 -5.54 -14.71 24.56
C TYR A 129 -4.79 -15.89 25.18
N GLU A 130 -3.52 -15.69 25.59
CA GLU A 130 -2.75 -16.74 26.28
C GLU A 130 -3.25 -17.01 27.71
N ALA A 131 -3.66 -15.97 28.44
CA ALA A 131 -4.31 -16.13 29.74
C ALA A 131 -5.63 -16.91 29.60
N GLN A 132 -6.43 -16.63 28.57
CA GLN A 132 -7.64 -17.38 28.25
C GLN A 132 -7.34 -18.85 28.00
N LYS A 133 -6.35 -19.19 27.15
CA LYS A 133 -5.92 -20.59 26.92
C LYS A 133 -5.50 -21.31 28.20
N SER A 134 -4.94 -20.56 29.14
CA SER A 134 -4.48 -21.06 30.44
C SER A 134 -5.56 -20.98 31.54
N HIS A 135 -6.79 -20.59 31.19
CA HIS A 135 -7.91 -20.40 32.12
C HIS A 135 -7.59 -19.45 33.28
N LEU A 136 -6.71 -18.47 33.06
CA LEU A 136 -6.26 -17.52 34.06
C LEU A 136 -7.10 -16.23 34.01
N TRP A 137 -7.72 -15.88 35.13
CA TRP A 137 -8.42 -14.61 35.32
C TRP A 137 -7.59 -13.69 36.22
N ASP A 138 -6.68 -12.90 35.63
CA ASP A 138 -5.81 -11.98 36.37
C ASP A 138 -5.80 -10.58 35.74
N LYS A 139 -6.46 -9.63 36.44
CA LYS A 139 -6.52 -8.23 36.04
C LYS A 139 -5.23 -7.46 36.35
N THR A 140 -4.43 -7.93 37.32
CA THR A 140 -3.21 -7.23 37.77
C THR A 140 -2.16 -7.18 36.67
N ALA A 141 -2.16 -8.20 35.80
CA ALA A 141 -1.32 -8.29 34.62
C ALA A 141 -1.57 -7.18 33.57
N TYR A 142 -2.70 -6.47 33.64
CA TYR A 142 -3.11 -5.42 32.68
C TYR A 142 -3.13 -4.02 33.28
N ALA A 143 -3.23 -3.88 34.61
CA ALA A 143 -3.40 -2.59 35.27
C ALA A 143 -2.30 -1.56 34.95
N PRO A 144 -1.01 -1.94 34.79
CA PRO A 144 0.01 -1.03 34.31
C PRO A 144 0.01 -0.92 32.77
N GLY A 145 -0.07 0.29 32.23
CA GLY A 145 0.28 0.59 30.84
C GLY A 145 -0.79 0.25 29.78
N LEU A 146 -2.05 0.04 30.16
CA LEU A 146 -3.16 -0.02 29.22
C LEU A 146 -3.73 1.39 29.02
N HIS A 147 -3.59 1.93 27.83
CA HIS A 147 -4.08 3.27 27.47
C HIS A 147 -5.01 3.16 26.28
N ASP A 148 -6.10 3.93 26.27
CA ASP A 148 -6.83 4.18 25.03
C ASP A 148 -5.97 5.00 24.05
N GLN A 149 -6.53 5.36 22.90
CA GLN A 149 -5.77 6.03 21.85
C GLN A 149 -5.95 7.56 21.85
N VAL A 150 -6.79 8.09 22.74
CA VAL A 150 -7.10 9.52 22.76
C VAL A 150 -5.86 10.30 23.15
N GLY A 151 -5.51 11.29 22.32
CA GLY A 151 -4.34 12.15 22.55
C GLY A 151 -3.00 11.56 22.11
N LYS A 152 -2.95 10.28 21.72
CA LYS A 152 -1.72 9.68 21.14
C LYS A 152 -1.43 10.22 19.76
N LYS A 153 -0.17 10.17 19.35
CA LYS A 153 0.30 10.65 18.04
C LYS A 153 0.64 9.51 17.10
N VAL A 154 0.04 9.52 15.91
CA VAL A 154 0.44 8.67 14.80
C VAL A 154 1.22 9.51 13.78
N GLY A 155 2.40 9.05 13.43
CA GLY A 155 3.20 9.62 12.36
C GLY A 155 3.19 8.71 11.14
N ILE A 156 2.81 9.25 9.99
CA ILE A 156 2.66 8.49 8.75
C ILE A 156 3.74 8.91 7.76
N LEU A 157 4.77 8.06 7.61
CA LEU A 157 5.82 8.19 6.62
C LEU A 157 5.31 7.74 5.25
N GLY A 158 4.89 8.70 4.42
CA GLY A 158 4.32 8.44 3.10
C GLY A 158 2.82 8.69 3.07
N TYR A 159 2.42 9.96 3.00
CA TYR A 159 1.02 10.37 3.06
C TYR A 159 0.28 10.31 1.70
N GLY A 160 0.25 9.12 1.09
CA GLY A 160 -0.57 8.79 -0.08
C GLY A 160 -1.95 8.23 0.31
N SER A 161 -2.66 7.59 -0.64
CA SER A 161 -4.01 7.02 -0.42
C SER A 161 -4.10 6.07 0.79
N ILE A 162 -3.08 5.21 0.98
CA ILE A 162 -2.98 4.33 2.15
C ILE A 162 -2.84 5.14 3.44
N GLY A 163 -1.86 6.05 3.49
CA GLY A 163 -1.60 6.89 4.66
C GLY A 163 -2.82 7.74 5.05
N ARG A 164 -3.53 8.29 4.07
CA ARG A 164 -4.77 9.05 4.26
C ARG A 164 -5.88 8.23 4.90
N GLN A 165 -6.06 6.97 4.47
CA GLN A 165 -7.07 6.12 5.07
C GLN A 165 -6.68 5.68 6.50
N ILE A 166 -5.40 5.41 6.75
CA ILE A 166 -4.88 5.16 8.10
C ILE A 166 -5.10 6.38 9.00
N ALA A 167 -4.85 7.59 8.49
CA ALA A 167 -5.10 8.85 9.19
C ALA A 167 -6.56 9.02 9.60
N ARG A 168 -7.49 8.76 8.67
CA ARG A 168 -8.93 8.81 8.93
C ARG A 168 -9.34 7.89 10.08
N VAL A 169 -8.90 6.63 10.05
CA VAL A 169 -9.25 5.67 11.11
C VAL A 169 -8.57 6.04 12.44
N SER A 170 -7.32 6.50 12.40
CA SER A 170 -6.59 6.91 13.60
C SER A 170 -7.22 8.15 14.26
N GLN A 171 -7.64 9.14 13.47
CA GLN A 171 -8.35 10.32 13.95
C GLN A 171 -9.69 9.92 14.60
N ALA A 172 -10.41 8.97 14.01
CA ALA A 172 -11.65 8.45 14.58
C ALA A 172 -11.44 7.75 15.95
N LEU A 173 -10.23 7.24 16.22
CA LEU A 173 -9.83 6.71 17.53
C LEU A 173 -9.36 7.79 18.52
N GLY A 174 -9.36 9.07 18.12
CA GLY A 174 -8.92 10.20 18.95
C GLY A 174 -7.42 10.48 18.89
N MET A 175 -6.69 9.88 17.94
CA MET A 175 -5.26 10.15 17.75
C MET A 175 -5.02 11.43 16.96
N THR A 176 -3.91 12.08 17.24
CA THR A 176 -3.38 13.21 16.46
C THR A 176 -2.52 12.69 15.32
N VAL A 177 -2.77 13.14 14.08
CA VAL A 177 -2.08 12.67 12.89
C VAL A 177 -0.99 13.65 12.45
N HIS A 178 0.22 13.13 12.25
CA HIS A 178 1.35 13.83 11.65
C HIS A 178 1.69 13.19 10.30
N ALA A 179 1.66 13.98 9.22
CA ALA A 179 1.95 13.49 7.88
C ALA A 179 3.41 13.79 7.48
N TYR A 180 4.03 12.86 6.76
CA TYR A 180 5.32 13.09 6.10
C TYR A 180 5.24 12.78 4.61
N THR A 181 5.83 13.65 3.80
CA THR A 181 5.83 13.56 2.34
C THR A 181 7.19 13.91 1.75
N ALA A 182 7.48 13.51 0.51
CA ALA A 182 8.75 13.89 -0.12
C ALA A 182 8.85 15.39 -0.41
N THR A 183 7.73 16.02 -0.77
CA THR A 183 7.65 17.43 -1.20
C THR A 183 6.76 18.23 -0.25
N PRO A 184 7.06 19.53 0.00
CA PRO A 184 6.25 20.35 0.89
C PRO A 184 4.79 20.47 0.45
N ARG A 185 3.89 20.59 1.43
CA ARG A 185 2.43 20.73 1.25
C ARG A 185 1.88 21.97 2.00
N PRO A 186 2.32 23.19 1.63
CA PRO A 186 2.10 24.39 2.43
C PRO A 186 0.66 24.90 2.40
N THR A 187 -0.10 24.64 1.33
CA THR A 187 -1.47 25.13 1.15
C THR A 187 -2.50 24.00 1.18
N PRO A 188 -3.78 24.27 1.49
CA PRO A 188 -4.86 23.28 1.37
C PRO A 188 -4.89 22.60 -0.02
N GLU A 189 -4.77 23.37 -1.09
CA GLU A 189 -4.79 22.85 -2.46
C GLU A 189 -3.64 21.88 -2.71
N SER A 190 -2.45 22.18 -2.16
CA SER A 190 -1.30 21.28 -2.29
C SER A 190 -1.50 19.96 -1.54
N ARG A 191 -2.38 19.92 -0.54
CA ARG A 191 -2.68 18.73 0.29
C ARG A 191 -3.81 17.87 -0.28
N HIS A 192 -4.52 18.33 -1.29
CA HIS A 192 -5.53 17.51 -1.96
C HIS A 192 -4.92 16.26 -2.57
N ASP A 193 -5.61 15.13 -2.44
CA ASP A 193 -5.27 13.95 -3.23
C ASP A 193 -5.80 14.12 -4.66
N THR A 194 -5.01 13.67 -5.63
CA THR A 194 -5.34 13.70 -7.06
C THR A 194 -5.39 12.30 -7.67
N GLY A 195 -5.02 11.27 -6.90
CA GLY A 195 -5.13 9.88 -7.28
C GLY A 195 -6.53 9.30 -7.04
N TYR A 196 -6.68 8.02 -7.37
CA TYR A 196 -7.87 7.28 -6.98
C TYR A 196 -7.90 7.05 -5.46
N ILE A 197 -9.08 7.23 -4.85
CA ILE A 197 -9.36 6.78 -3.48
C ILE A 197 -10.70 6.03 -3.52
N VAL A 198 -10.82 4.95 -2.74
CA VAL A 198 -12.09 4.24 -2.59
C VAL A 198 -13.15 5.20 -2.01
N PRO A 199 -14.34 5.32 -2.60
CA PRO A 199 -15.36 6.26 -2.12
C PRO A 199 -15.67 6.11 -0.63
N GLY A 200 -15.80 7.25 0.08
CA GLY A 200 -16.09 7.28 1.52
C GLY A 200 -14.87 7.02 2.43
N THR A 201 -13.67 6.92 1.86
CA THR A 201 -12.43 6.63 2.57
C THR A 201 -11.39 7.73 2.36
N GLY A 202 -10.30 7.66 3.11
CA GLY A 202 -9.18 8.58 3.02
C GLY A 202 -9.48 9.97 3.56
N ASP A 203 -8.71 10.92 3.05
CA ASP A 203 -8.64 12.31 3.46
C ASP A 203 -8.42 13.13 2.18
N PRO A 204 -9.45 13.24 1.30
CA PRO A 204 -9.25 13.78 -0.04
C PRO A 204 -8.82 15.25 -0.06
N ASP A 205 -9.19 16.04 0.96
CA ASP A 205 -8.80 17.45 1.10
C ASP A 205 -7.50 17.64 1.92
N GLY A 206 -7.00 16.60 2.58
CA GLY A 206 -5.77 16.68 3.37
C GLY A 206 -5.95 17.47 4.67
N SER A 207 -7.17 17.48 5.21
CA SER A 207 -7.55 18.24 6.41
C SER A 207 -7.20 17.51 7.71
N ILE A 208 -6.95 16.20 7.68
CA ILE A 208 -6.76 15.38 8.89
C ILE A 208 -5.43 15.64 9.62
N PRO A 209 -4.27 15.72 8.94
CA PRO A 209 -3.01 15.92 9.65
C PRO A 209 -2.93 17.31 10.27
N VAL A 210 -2.60 17.36 11.55
CA VAL A 210 -2.35 18.64 12.25
C VAL A 210 -1.00 19.24 11.86
N SER A 211 -0.11 18.44 11.28
CA SER A 211 1.20 18.86 10.81
C SER A 211 1.61 18.10 9.54
N TRP A 212 2.33 18.80 8.67
CA TRP A 212 2.83 18.30 7.41
C TRP A 212 4.34 18.50 7.36
N HIS A 213 5.07 17.42 7.53
CA HIS A 213 6.51 17.36 7.42
C HIS A 213 6.92 16.90 6.01
N HIS A 214 8.13 17.27 5.59
CA HIS A 214 8.60 16.88 4.28
C HIS A 214 10.12 16.77 4.19
N GLY A 215 10.58 16.11 3.13
CA GLY A 215 11.99 16.00 2.75
C GLY A 215 12.36 14.60 2.27
N THR A 216 13.58 14.48 1.76
CA THR A 216 14.16 13.20 1.33
C THR A 216 15.48 12.88 2.03
N GLY A 217 16.02 13.82 2.83
CA GLY A 217 17.24 13.63 3.60
C GLY A 217 16.98 13.06 4.99
N ARG A 218 17.99 12.38 5.56
CA ARG A 218 17.92 11.78 6.90
C ARG A 218 17.54 12.78 7.99
N GLU A 219 18.10 13.99 7.96
CA GLU A 219 17.80 15.02 8.95
C GLU A 219 16.32 15.42 8.99
N ALA A 220 15.67 15.50 7.83
CA ALA A 220 14.24 15.81 7.76
C ALA A 220 13.39 14.69 8.39
N ILE A 221 13.78 13.44 8.20
CA ILE A 221 13.12 12.28 8.79
C ILE A 221 13.35 12.27 10.30
N ARG A 222 14.58 12.50 10.76
CA ARG A 222 14.92 12.57 12.19
C ARG A 222 14.14 13.67 12.90
N SER A 223 14.03 14.84 12.29
CA SER A 223 13.17 15.92 12.78
C SER A 223 11.72 15.48 12.89
N PHE A 224 11.18 14.76 11.92
CA PHE A 224 9.83 14.21 12.01
C PHE A 224 9.68 13.16 13.13
N LEU A 225 10.62 12.23 13.28
CA LEU A 225 10.60 11.22 14.33
C LEU A 225 10.67 11.83 15.74
N SER A 226 11.34 12.96 15.89
CA SER A 226 11.43 13.71 17.15
C SER A 226 10.14 14.42 17.59
N THR A 227 9.05 14.32 16.83
CA THR A 227 7.77 14.95 17.18
C THR A 227 7.00 14.21 18.30
N GLY A 228 7.58 13.11 18.80
CA GLY A 228 7.07 12.25 19.85
C GLY A 228 5.91 11.40 19.37
N LEU A 229 6.17 10.53 18.41
CA LEU A 229 5.17 9.65 17.84
C LEU A 229 5.01 8.41 18.75
N ASP A 230 3.78 8.01 19.01
CA ASP A 230 3.48 6.75 19.72
C ASP A 230 3.39 5.58 18.74
N HIS A 231 2.93 5.88 17.52
CA HIS A 231 2.82 4.94 16.42
C HIS A 231 3.43 5.53 15.16
N LEU A 232 4.50 4.91 14.66
CA LEU A 232 5.09 5.24 13.37
C LEU A 232 4.59 4.25 12.32
N VAL A 233 3.91 4.75 11.28
CA VAL A 233 3.45 3.97 10.14
C VAL A 233 4.33 4.28 8.93
N VAL A 234 4.87 3.24 8.31
CA VAL A 234 5.73 3.32 7.13
C VAL A 234 4.94 2.86 5.90
N SER A 235 4.71 3.81 5.00
CA SER A 235 3.96 3.67 3.74
C SER A 235 4.72 4.31 2.56
N LEU A 236 6.05 4.23 2.59
CA LEU A 236 6.95 4.79 1.57
C LEU A 236 7.21 3.80 0.42
N PRO A 237 7.31 4.25 -0.84
CA PRO A 237 7.87 3.43 -1.91
C PRO A 237 9.33 3.07 -1.61
N LEU A 238 9.81 1.95 -2.16
CA LEU A 238 11.23 1.58 -2.09
C LEU A 238 12.00 2.22 -3.24
N THR A 239 12.95 3.07 -2.89
CA THR A 239 13.86 3.75 -3.80
C THR A 239 15.28 3.69 -3.22
N PRO A 240 16.32 4.09 -3.96
CA PRO A 240 17.66 4.23 -3.39
C PRO A 240 17.69 5.15 -2.16
N GLN A 241 16.83 6.17 -2.10
CA GLN A 241 16.75 7.12 -0.99
C GLN A 241 16.00 6.57 0.24
N THR A 242 15.06 5.65 0.05
CA THR A 242 14.28 5.06 1.16
C THR A 242 14.81 3.69 1.59
N THR A 243 15.84 3.16 0.93
CA THR A 243 16.49 1.90 1.32
C THR A 243 17.24 2.09 2.65
N ARG A 244 16.91 1.26 3.64
CA ARG A 244 17.44 1.30 5.02
C ARG A 244 17.36 2.71 5.61
N LEU A 245 16.20 3.33 5.41
CA LEU A 245 15.90 4.67 5.89
C LEU A 245 15.82 4.71 7.41
N LEU A 246 15.17 3.71 8.00
CA LEU A 246 15.02 3.58 9.44
C LEU A 246 15.99 2.51 9.97
N GLY A 247 16.97 2.95 10.74
CA GLY A 247 17.90 2.08 11.47
C GLY A 247 17.96 2.43 12.96
N ALA A 248 19.04 1.99 13.62
CA ALA A 248 19.19 2.10 15.07
C ALA A 248 19.09 3.56 15.58
N GLU A 249 19.69 4.51 14.86
CA GLU A 249 19.66 5.93 15.24
C GLU A 249 18.25 6.52 15.11
N GLU A 250 17.53 6.21 14.04
CA GLU A 250 16.15 6.64 13.84
C GLU A 250 15.21 6.05 14.92
N PHE A 251 15.40 4.79 15.31
CA PHE A 251 14.63 4.18 16.39
C PHE A 251 14.95 4.78 17.77
N ALA A 252 16.21 5.11 18.04
CA ALA A 252 16.59 5.81 19.27
C ALA A 252 15.90 7.18 19.36
N ILE A 253 15.94 7.97 18.28
CA ILE A 253 15.26 9.29 18.21
C ILE A 253 13.76 9.15 18.44
N LEU A 254 13.13 8.16 17.81
CA LEU A 254 11.71 7.88 17.99
C LEU A 254 11.37 7.53 19.46
N SER A 255 12.23 6.73 20.12
CA SER A 255 12.06 6.34 21.53
C SER A 255 12.25 7.51 22.50
N ASP A 256 13.30 8.30 22.31
CA ASP A 256 13.71 9.33 23.28
C ASP A 256 12.71 10.47 23.41
N GLN A 257 11.91 10.70 22.37
CA GLN A 257 10.96 11.82 22.31
C GLN A 257 9.49 11.40 22.51
N SER A 258 9.22 10.12 22.79
CA SER A 258 7.84 9.65 23.01
C SER A 258 7.20 10.37 24.21
N HIS A 259 6.04 11.02 23.99
CA HIS A 259 5.36 11.86 25.00
C HIS A 259 4.86 11.07 26.21
N HIS A 260 4.68 9.77 26.07
CA HIS A 260 4.21 8.90 27.13
C HIS A 260 5.39 8.12 27.74
N HIS A 261 5.97 8.63 28.82
CA HIS A 261 7.06 7.97 29.57
C HIS A 261 6.72 6.54 30.05
N THR A 262 5.47 6.09 29.92
CA THR A 262 4.99 4.76 30.30
C THR A 262 4.86 3.78 29.13
N SER A 263 4.99 4.20 27.87
CA SER A 263 4.88 3.32 26.69
C SER A 263 5.90 3.65 25.61
N LYS A 264 6.64 2.64 25.16
CA LYS A 264 7.59 2.76 24.06
C LYS A 264 6.87 2.81 22.70
N PRO A 265 7.43 3.51 21.69
CA PRO A 265 6.79 3.68 20.40
C PRO A 265 6.65 2.34 19.65
N TYR A 266 5.65 2.28 18.79
CA TYR A 266 5.35 1.11 17.96
C TYR A 266 5.55 1.43 16.48
N VAL A 267 6.15 0.51 15.73
CA VAL A 267 6.44 0.70 14.30
C VAL A 267 5.61 -0.24 13.46
N THR A 268 4.93 0.28 12.45
CA THR A 268 4.21 -0.52 11.45
C THR A 268 4.86 -0.33 10.09
N ASN A 269 5.28 -1.42 9.45
CA ASN A 269 5.73 -1.40 8.05
C ASN A 269 4.74 -2.16 7.15
N ILE A 270 4.08 -1.42 6.27
CA ILE A 270 3.16 -1.93 5.25
C ILE A 270 3.64 -1.56 3.84
N SER A 271 4.92 -1.20 3.70
CA SER A 271 5.47 -0.69 2.44
C SER A 271 6.38 -1.69 1.73
N ARG A 272 7.67 -1.73 2.07
CA ARG A 272 8.66 -2.71 1.62
C ARG A 272 9.63 -3.00 2.76
N GLY A 273 10.04 -4.26 2.94
CA GLY A 273 10.92 -4.65 4.05
C GLY A 273 12.22 -3.86 4.08
N LYS A 274 12.85 -3.66 2.91
CA LYS A 274 14.12 -2.93 2.73
C LYS A 274 14.10 -1.46 3.14
N VAL A 275 12.94 -0.87 3.47
CA VAL A 275 12.88 0.49 4.03
C VAL A 275 13.44 0.53 5.45
N ILE A 276 13.34 -0.57 6.18
CA ILE A 276 13.84 -0.73 7.54
C ILE A 276 15.11 -1.59 7.51
N ASP A 277 16.12 -1.21 8.29
CA ASP A 277 17.18 -2.14 8.67
C ASP A 277 16.61 -3.19 9.65
N GLN A 278 16.32 -4.39 9.15
CA GLN A 278 15.67 -5.45 9.94
C GLN A 278 16.51 -5.88 11.15
N LYS A 279 17.84 -5.88 11.04
CA LYS A 279 18.70 -6.20 12.18
C LYS A 279 18.55 -5.14 13.27
N ALA A 280 18.61 -3.87 12.90
CA ALA A 280 18.41 -2.78 13.85
C ALA A 280 17.01 -2.81 14.49
N LEU A 281 15.98 -3.23 13.74
CA LEU A 281 14.63 -3.42 14.27
C LEU A 281 14.60 -4.52 15.34
N VAL A 282 15.17 -5.68 15.06
CA VAL A 282 15.26 -6.81 16.01
C VAL A 282 16.02 -6.38 17.27
N ASP A 283 17.16 -5.70 17.12
CA ASP A 283 17.94 -5.19 18.25
C ASP A 283 17.11 -4.18 19.08
N ALA A 284 16.36 -3.29 18.43
CA ALA A 284 15.53 -2.27 19.09
C ALA A 284 14.32 -2.86 19.84
N LEU A 285 13.72 -3.94 19.31
CA LEU A 285 12.66 -4.68 19.98
C LEU A 285 13.21 -5.43 21.21
N ASN A 286 14.32 -6.14 21.06
CA ASN A 286 14.93 -6.91 22.15
C ASN A 286 15.44 -6.03 23.30
N SER A 287 15.96 -4.85 22.98
CA SER A 287 16.45 -3.88 23.98
C SER A 287 15.35 -3.00 24.59
N GLY A 288 14.12 -3.06 24.07
CA GLY A 288 13.00 -2.23 24.52
C GLY A 288 13.10 -0.76 24.11
N VAL A 289 13.93 -0.43 23.10
CA VAL A 289 13.88 0.88 22.43
C VAL A 289 12.52 1.05 21.76
N LEU A 290 12.01 0.01 21.11
CA LEU A 290 10.66 -0.06 20.59
C LEU A 290 9.78 -0.92 21.48
N GLY A 291 8.50 -0.53 21.60
CA GLY A 291 7.50 -1.28 22.37
C GLY A 291 6.92 -2.46 21.61
N GLY A 292 7.13 -2.52 20.29
CA GLY A 292 6.65 -3.57 19.41
C GLY A 292 6.67 -3.13 17.96
N ALA A 293 6.30 -4.04 17.06
CA ALA A 293 6.16 -3.73 15.64
C ALA A 293 5.09 -4.59 14.94
N ALA A 294 4.52 -4.07 13.86
CA ALA A 294 3.72 -4.83 12.90
C ALA A 294 4.41 -4.79 11.54
N LEU A 295 4.67 -5.95 10.94
CA LEU A 295 5.36 -6.08 9.67
C LEU A 295 4.54 -6.94 8.73
N ASP A 296 3.98 -6.32 7.69
CA ASP A 296 3.42 -7.09 6.56
C ASP A 296 4.50 -7.39 5.51
N VAL A 297 5.66 -6.75 5.62
CA VAL A 297 6.79 -6.86 4.69
C VAL A 297 8.08 -7.05 5.46
N THR A 298 9.01 -7.82 4.89
CA THR A 298 10.29 -8.19 5.53
C THR A 298 11.43 -8.18 4.51
N ASP A 299 12.68 -8.27 4.96
CA ASP A 299 13.84 -8.42 4.06
C ASP A 299 14.75 -9.54 4.58
N PRO A 300 14.84 -10.70 3.87
CA PRO A 300 14.22 -11.01 2.59
C PRO A 300 12.76 -11.50 2.70
N GLU A 301 12.06 -11.57 1.56
CA GLU A 301 10.75 -12.22 1.41
C GLU A 301 10.88 -13.48 0.53
N PRO A 302 10.39 -14.66 0.95
CA PRO A 302 9.76 -14.94 2.25
C PRO A 302 10.75 -14.86 3.42
N LEU A 303 10.27 -14.48 4.60
CA LEU A 303 11.08 -14.41 5.82
C LEU A 303 11.65 -15.81 6.14
N PRO A 304 12.98 -15.97 6.28
CA PRO A 304 13.58 -17.26 6.60
C PRO A 304 13.05 -17.84 7.92
N LYS A 305 12.93 -19.16 8.01
CA LYS A 305 12.33 -19.84 9.17
C LYS A 305 13.13 -19.67 10.47
N ASP A 306 14.42 -19.39 10.34
CA ASP A 306 15.40 -19.19 11.40
C ASP A 306 15.71 -17.71 11.65
N ASP A 307 14.98 -16.79 11.01
CA ASP A 307 15.16 -15.36 11.21
C ASP A 307 14.76 -14.96 12.65
N PRO A 308 15.61 -14.23 13.40
CA PRO A 308 15.34 -13.86 14.79
C PRO A 308 14.14 -12.93 14.94
N LEU A 309 13.65 -12.32 13.85
CA LEU A 309 12.45 -11.51 13.87
C LEU A 309 11.22 -12.30 14.32
N TRP A 310 11.15 -13.62 14.07
CA TRP A 310 10.05 -14.47 14.53
C TRP A 310 9.90 -14.50 16.05
N ASP A 311 11.01 -14.43 16.77
CA ASP A 311 11.07 -14.54 18.23
C ASP A 311 11.14 -13.17 18.94
N ALA A 312 11.20 -12.08 18.17
CA ALA A 312 11.28 -10.73 18.73
C ALA A 312 10.04 -10.38 19.57
N PRO A 313 10.20 -9.67 20.69
CA PRO A 313 9.08 -9.38 21.58
C PRO A 313 8.07 -8.43 20.94
N ASN A 314 6.78 -8.73 21.16
CA ASN A 314 5.65 -7.91 20.72
C ASN A 314 5.66 -7.52 19.23
N VAL A 315 6.11 -8.44 18.38
CA VAL A 315 6.03 -8.32 16.93
C VAL A 315 4.80 -9.04 16.37
N GLN A 316 4.18 -8.47 15.35
CA GLN A 316 3.14 -9.11 14.54
C GLN A 316 3.65 -9.17 13.10
N ILE A 317 3.64 -10.36 12.50
CA ILE A 317 4.17 -10.58 11.14
C ILE A 317 3.06 -11.19 10.30
N SER A 318 2.83 -10.64 9.10
CA SER A 318 2.00 -11.27 8.08
C SER A 318 2.75 -11.38 6.76
N PRO A 319 2.44 -12.39 5.94
CA PRO A 319 3.24 -12.71 4.75
C PRO A 319 2.84 -11.86 3.54
N HIS A 320 2.93 -10.53 3.64
CA HIS A 320 2.62 -9.59 2.55
C HIS A 320 1.18 -9.71 2.04
N VAL A 321 0.23 -9.63 2.97
CA VAL A 321 -1.20 -9.86 2.72
C VAL A 321 -2.11 -8.72 3.18
N SER A 322 -1.58 -7.63 3.76
CA SER A 322 -2.39 -6.54 4.33
C SER A 322 -3.33 -5.86 3.34
N ALA A 323 -3.05 -5.97 2.03
CA ALA A 323 -3.88 -5.42 0.97
C ALA A 323 -4.86 -6.42 0.32
N LEU A 324 -4.75 -7.71 0.65
CA LEU A 324 -5.56 -8.74 0.01
C LEU A 324 -7.01 -8.66 0.50
N GLY A 325 -7.95 -8.91 -0.40
CA GLY A 325 -9.38 -8.89 -0.10
C GLY A 325 -10.20 -9.22 -1.33
N VAL A 326 -11.46 -9.60 -1.12
CA VAL A 326 -12.39 -9.93 -2.22
C VAL A 326 -12.73 -8.70 -3.07
N GLU A 327 -12.59 -7.51 -2.49
CA GLU A 327 -12.84 -6.21 -3.12
C GLU A 327 -11.70 -5.76 -4.04
N TYR A 328 -10.53 -6.43 -3.99
CA TYR A 328 -9.33 -6.02 -4.73
C TYR A 328 -9.59 -5.88 -6.22
N PHE A 329 -10.06 -6.96 -6.85
CA PHE A 329 -10.28 -6.98 -8.29
C PHE A 329 -11.40 -6.05 -8.74
N PRO A 330 -12.60 -6.07 -8.11
CA PRO A 330 -13.65 -5.11 -8.45
C PRO A 330 -13.18 -3.65 -8.40
N ARG A 331 -12.42 -3.26 -7.36
CA ARG A 331 -11.91 -1.89 -7.22
C ARG A 331 -10.83 -1.55 -8.24
N SER A 332 -10.00 -2.51 -8.61
CA SER A 332 -9.03 -2.30 -9.69
C SER A 332 -9.73 -2.03 -11.01
N LEU A 333 -10.79 -2.80 -11.31
CA LEU A 333 -11.58 -2.59 -12.51
C LEU A 333 -12.32 -1.25 -12.48
N ASP A 334 -12.68 -0.71 -11.31
CA ASP A 334 -13.23 0.65 -11.21
C ASP A 334 -12.26 1.71 -11.72
N ILE A 335 -10.96 1.59 -11.43
CA ILE A 335 -9.94 2.49 -11.97
C ILE A 335 -9.88 2.37 -13.49
N LEU A 336 -9.93 1.15 -14.02
CA LEU A 336 -9.95 0.93 -15.46
C LEU A 336 -11.17 1.58 -16.11
N VAL A 337 -12.37 1.40 -15.54
CA VAL A 337 -13.60 2.05 -16.01
C VAL A 337 -13.44 3.58 -16.05
N VAL A 338 -12.89 4.18 -14.99
CA VAL A 338 -12.62 5.62 -14.96
C VAL A 338 -11.66 6.03 -16.09
N ASN A 339 -10.56 5.30 -16.28
CA ASN A 339 -9.58 5.59 -17.31
C ASN A 339 -10.13 5.42 -18.74
N LEU A 340 -11.00 4.44 -18.99
CA LEU A 340 -11.68 4.31 -20.29
C LEU A 340 -12.61 5.49 -20.57
N GLY A 341 -13.34 5.97 -19.56
CA GLY A 341 -14.14 7.20 -19.67
C GLY A 341 -13.27 8.42 -20.00
N ARG A 342 -12.11 8.55 -19.35
CA ARG A 342 -11.16 9.63 -19.61
C ARG A 342 -10.56 9.56 -21.02
N ILE A 343 -10.22 8.37 -21.52
CA ILE A 343 -9.76 8.17 -22.89
C ILE A 343 -10.83 8.67 -23.89
N ALA A 344 -12.09 8.29 -23.68
CA ALA A 344 -13.19 8.69 -24.56
C ALA A 344 -13.40 10.21 -24.58
N GLN A 345 -13.04 10.91 -23.49
CA GLN A 345 -13.18 12.37 -23.34
C GLN A 345 -11.89 13.14 -23.66
N GLY A 346 -10.78 12.45 -23.95
CA GLY A 346 -9.47 13.08 -24.15
C GLY A 346 -8.85 13.66 -22.87
N GLU A 347 -9.25 13.15 -21.71
CA GLU A 347 -8.76 13.59 -20.40
C GLU A 347 -7.49 12.82 -19.96
N PRO A 348 -6.63 13.41 -19.11
CA PRO A 348 -5.46 12.72 -18.55
C PRO A 348 -5.85 11.52 -17.69
N LEU A 349 -5.19 10.37 -17.89
CA LEU A 349 -5.41 9.16 -17.09
C LEU A 349 -5.07 9.36 -15.60
N ILE A 350 -5.78 8.67 -14.72
CA ILE A 350 -5.37 8.51 -13.32
C ILE A 350 -4.41 7.33 -13.16
N ASN A 351 -3.55 7.42 -12.14
CA ASN A 351 -2.56 6.40 -11.80
C ASN A 351 -1.64 6.01 -12.97
N SER A 352 -1.34 6.96 -13.85
CA SER A 352 -0.44 6.72 -14.98
C SER A 352 1.00 6.57 -14.49
N TYR A 353 1.67 5.49 -14.89
CA TYR A 353 3.08 5.29 -14.64
C TYR A 353 3.92 6.36 -15.36
N THR A 354 4.76 7.07 -14.61
CA THR A 354 5.65 8.07 -15.20
C THR A 354 7.01 7.46 -15.50
N ARG A 355 7.24 7.14 -16.78
CA ARG A 355 8.54 6.63 -17.27
C ARG A 355 9.70 7.53 -16.78
N GLY A 356 10.75 6.90 -16.25
CA GLY A 356 11.93 7.58 -15.70
C GLY A 356 11.86 8.00 -14.23
N LYS A 357 10.67 7.97 -13.59
CA LYS A 357 10.53 8.18 -12.14
C LYS A 357 10.52 6.89 -11.32
N GLY A 358 10.28 5.75 -11.97
CA GLY A 358 10.25 4.43 -11.33
C GLY A 358 8.97 4.14 -10.55
N TYR A 359 7.98 5.04 -10.58
CA TYR A 359 6.65 4.87 -9.99
C TYR A 359 5.61 5.74 -10.71
#